data_AF-A0A3B1IFD7-F1
#
_entry.id   AF-A0A3B1IFD7-F1
#
_cell.length_a   1.000
_cell.length_b   1.000
_cell.length_c   1.000
_cell.angle_alpha   90.00
_cell.angle_beta   90.00
_cell.angle_gamma   90.00
#
_symmetry.space_group_name_H-M   'P 1'
#
loop_
_entity.id
_entity.type
_entity.pdbx_description
1 polymer ?
#
loop_
_entity_poly.entity_id
_entity_poly.type
_entity_poly.pdbx_seq_one_letter_code
_entity_poly.pdbx_strand_id
1 'polypeptide(L)'
;MVNLSAPYIAGFLAFREAPPLLQLLQRLEKEQPSLMPQVLFVDGNGLFHYRGELGVELILQRDTLTIILHFKMCLCALCICVCVCVCVYLSSQALRSSGSSTKPVYVSVGHRISLATAVRLTLSCCRYRVPEPIRQVNTHGSAQADRQ
;
A
#
# COMPACT_ATOMS: atom_id res chain seq x y z
N MET A 1 -17.68 11.48 6.35
CA MET A 1 -16.74 11.14 7.43
C MET A 1 -16.78 9.64 7.65
N VAL A 2 -15.62 8.97 7.68
CA VAL A 2 -15.52 7.54 7.94
C VAL A 2 -15.22 7.34 9.42
N ASN A 3 -16.02 6.55 10.13
CA ASN A 3 -15.79 6.27 11.54
C ASN A 3 -14.86 5.05 11.68
N LEU A 4 -13.70 5.26 12.28
CA LEU A 4 -12.71 4.20 12.54
C LEU A 4 -12.85 3.76 14.00
N SER A 5 -13.73 2.78 14.23
CA SER A 5 -14.05 2.28 15.58
C SER A 5 -12.92 1.46 16.22
N ALA A 6 -12.04 0.84 15.41
CA ALA A 6 -10.91 0.07 15.89
C ALA A 6 -9.78 0.99 16.43
N PRO A 7 -9.16 0.65 17.58
CA PRO A 7 -8.05 1.43 18.14
C PRO A 7 -6.83 1.40 17.21
N TYR A 8 -6.02 2.47 17.26
CA TYR A 8 -4.74 2.48 16.57
C TYR A 8 -3.75 1.62 17.35
N ILE A 9 -3.45 0.44 16.83
CA ILE A 9 -2.43 -0.46 17.37
C ILE A 9 -1.36 -0.63 16.28
N ALA A 10 -0.11 -0.29 16.61
CA ALA A 10 0.99 -0.37 15.65
C ALA A 10 1.05 -1.78 15.05
N GLY A 11 1.00 -1.83 13.72
CA GLY A 11 0.99 -3.08 12.96
C GLY A 11 -0.39 -3.70 12.69
N PHE A 12 -1.45 -3.26 13.36
CA PHE A 12 -2.82 -3.71 13.07
C PHE A 12 -3.62 -2.65 12.31
N LEU A 13 -2.94 -1.72 11.63
CA LEU A 13 -3.55 -0.58 10.94
C LEU A 13 -4.58 -1.04 9.90
N ALA A 14 -4.32 -2.13 9.21
CA ALA A 14 -5.23 -2.65 8.19
C ALA A 14 -6.58 -3.11 8.76
N PHE A 15 -6.68 -3.56 10.02
CA PHE A 15 -8.00 -3.85 10.62
C PHE A 15 -8.85 -2.61 10.80
N ARG A 16 -8.20 -1.45 10.91
CA ARG A 16 -8.84 -0.15 11.01
C ARG A 16 -9.23 0.38 9.63
N GLU A 17 -8.37 0.23 8.63
CA GLU A 17 -8.54 0.85 7.30
C GLU A 17 -9.21 -0.05 6.25
N ALA A 18 -9.06 -1.38 6.33
CA ALA A 18 -9.61 -2.30 5.34
C ALA A 18 -11.14 -2.27 5.28
N PRO A 19 -11.90 -2.29 6.40
CA PRO A 19 -13.37 -2.29 6.32
C PRO A 19 -13.97 -1.11 5.52
N PRO A 20 -13.59 0.17 5.75
CA PRO A 20 -14.12 1.26 4.94
C PRO A 20 -13.60 1.24 3.50
N LEU A 21 -12.37 0.79 3.23
CA LEU A 21 -11.86 0.63 1.86
C LEU A 21 -12.66 -0.43 1.08
N LEU A 22 -12.99 -1.55 1.72
CA LEU A 22 -13.84 -2.58 1.13
C LEU A 22 -15.24 -2.06 0.81
N GLN A 23 -15.82 -1.24 1.69
CA GLN A 23 -17.11 -0.61 1.43
C GLN A 23 -17.05 0.33 0.22
N LEU A 24 -15.96 1.07 0.02
CA LEU A 24 -15.77 1.91 -1.16
C LEU A 24 -15.67 1.10 -2.44
N LEU A 25 -14.90 0.00 -2.43
CA LEU A 25 -14.79 -0.90 -3.58
C LEU A 25 -16.14 -1.56 -3.91
N GLN A 26 -16.90 -1.99 -2.90
CA GLN A 26 -18.25 -2.54 -3.08
C GLN A 26 -19.24 -1.52 -3.67
N ARG A 27 -19.12 -0.24 -3.29
CA ARG A 27 -19.93 0.83 -3.88
C ARG A 27 -19.53 1.09 -5.32
N LEU A 28 -18.24 1.20 -5.60
CA LEU A 28 -17.71 1.40 -6.95
C LEU A 28 -18.17 0.28 -7.90
N GLU A 29 -18.10 -0.97 -7.45
CA GLU A 29 -18.57 -2.13 -8.21
C GLU A 29 -20.06 -2.05 -8.55
N LYS A 30 -20.90 -1.54 -7.63
CA LYS A 30 -22.35 -1.40 -7.85
C LYS A 30 -22.70 -0.20 -8.72
N GLU A 31 -22.05 0.93 -8.50
CA GLU A 31 -22.40 2.20 -9.14
C GLU A 31 -21.75 2.34 -10.52
N GLN A 32 -20.47 1.95 -10.65
CA GLN A 32 -19.66 2.14 -11.86
C GLN A 32 -18.69 0.96 -12.06
N PRO A 33 -19.20 -0.25 -12.38
CA PRO A 33 -18.38 -1.45 -12.54
C PRO A 33 -17.31 -1.32 -13.64
N SER A 34 -17.54 -0.49 -14.66
CA SER A 34 -16.58 -0.21 -15.73
C SER A 34 -15.31 0.51 -15.26
N LEU A 35 -15.35 1.16 -14.10
CA LEU A 35 -14.20 1.85 -13.49
C LEU A 35 -13.48 1.00 -12.43
N MET A 36 -13.83 -0.28 -12.28
CA MET A 36 -13.16 -1.15 -11.31
C MET A 36 -11.66 -1.27 -11.64
N PRO A 37 -10.77 -1.01 -10.66
CA PRO A 37 -9.34 -1.07 -10.90
C PRO A 37 -8.89 -2.52 -11.10
N GLN A 38 -8.05 -2.74 -12.11
CA GLN A 38 -7.37 -4.01 -12.31
C GLN A 38 -6.25 -4.23 -11.28
N VAL A 39 -5.62 -3.13 -10.85
CA VAL A 39 -4.52 -3.11 -9.89
C VAL A 39 -4.78 -2.03 -8.84
N LEU A 40 -4.68 -2.41 -7.57
CA LEU A 40 -4.78 -1.48 -6.45
C LEU A 40 -3.38 -1.14 -5.92
N PHE A 41 -3.12 0.16 -5.78
CA PHE A 41 -1.95 0.67 -5.07
C PHE A 41 -2.33 0.96 -3.63
N VAL A 42 -1.65 0.31 -2.69
CA VAL A 42 -1.87 0.49 -1.25
C VAL A 42 -0.66 1.20 -0.66
N ASP A 43 -0.89 2.35 -0.02
CA ASP A 43 0.13 3.02 0.79
C ASP A 43 0.19 2.33 2.15
N GLY A 44 1.27 1.62 2.42
CA GLY A 44 1.41 0.91 3.68
C GLY A 44 2.60 -0.03 3.74
N ASN A 45 2.71 -0.66 4.90
CA ASN A 45 3.74 -1.64 5.20
C ASN A 45 3.14 -3.00 4.88
N GLY A 46 3.58 -3.63 3.78
CA GLY A 46 3.12 -4.97 3.40
C GLY A 46 3.64 -6.05 4.34
N LEU A 47 4.51 -6.93 3.83
CA LEU A 47 5.18 -7.98 4.63
C LEU A 47 6.09 -7.44 5.76
N PHE A 48 6.19 -6.11 5.91
CA PHE A 48 6.89 -5.39 6.98
C PHE A 48 6.16 -5.46 8.35
N HIS A 49 5.16 -6.34 8.50
CA HIS A 49 4.48 -6.62 9.76
C HIS A 49 4.90 -7.98 10.35
N TYR A 50 4.96 -8.12 11.68
CA TYR A 50 5.43 -9.34 12.36
C TYR A 50 4.60 -10.60 12.03
N ARG A 51 3.41 -10.44 11.44
CA ARG A 51 2.53 -11.53 10.97
C ARG A 51 2.23 -11.50 9.47
N GLY A 52 3.10 -10.87 8.68
CA GLY A 52 3.25 -11.09 7.23
C GLY A 52 2.12 -10.70 6.28
N GLU A 53 0.85 -10.87 6.63
CA GLU A 53 -0.20 -11.03 5.61
C GLU A 53 -1.57 -10.44 6.02
N LEU A 54 -1.85 -10.28 7.31
CA LEU A 54 -3.21 -10.01 7.83
C LEU A 54 -3.88 -8.73 7.33
N GLY A 55 -3.10 -7.73 6.90
CA GLY A 55 -3.67 -6.45 6.49
C GLY A 55 -4.08 -6.37 5.04
N VAL A 56 -3.30 -7.03 4.18
CA VAL A 56 -3.56 -7.07 2.74
C VAL A 56 -4.64 -8.11 2.49
N GLU A 57 -4.56 -9.27 3.17
CA GLU A 57 -5.42 -10.45 3.00
C GLU A 57 -6.92 -10.17 3.10
N LEU A 58 -7.34 -9.22 3.96
CA LEU A 58 -8.72 -8.78 4.04
C LEU A 58 -9.22 -8.08 2.76
N ILE A 59 -8.32 -7.41 2.01
CA ILE A 59 -8.61 -6.85 0.68
C ILE A 59 -8.45 -7.92 -0.41
N LEU A 60 -7.71 -9.02 -0.14
CA LEU A 60 -7.39 -10.10 -1.10
C LEU A 60 -8.50 -11.11 -1.34
N GLN A 61 -9.67 -10.98 -0.69
CA GLN A 61 -10.83 -11.82 -1.04
C GLN A 61 -11.45 -11.46 -2.40
N ARG A 62 -10.87 -10.49 -3.13
CA ARG A 62 -11.25 -10.10 -4.49
C ARG A 62 -10.17 -10.55 -5.47
N ASP A 63 -10.55 -10.94 -6.67
CA ASP A 63 -9.66 -11.28 -7.80
C ASP A 63 -8.83 -10.08 -8.36
N THR A 64 -8.55 -9.06 -7.53
CA THR A 64 -7.86 -7.83 -7.90
C THR A 64 -6.37 -7.95 -7.58
N LEU A 65 -5.52 -7.45 -8.48
CA LEU A 65 -4.07 -7.42 -8.25
C LEU A 65 -3.73 -6.31 -7.25
N THR A 66 -2.84 -6.58 -6.28
CA THR A 66 -2.50 -5.60 -5.25
C THR A 66 -0.99 -5.35 -5.21
N ILE A 67 -0.61 -4.07 -5.27
CA ILE A 67 0.77 -3.59 -5.10
C ILE A 67 0.84 -2.79 -3.81
N ILE A 68 1.83 -3.09 -2.98
CA ILE A 68 2.02 -2.40 -1.71
C ILE A 68 3.26 -1.53 -1.80
N LEU A 69 3.09 -0.25 -1.50
CA LEU A 69 4.14 0.75 -1.55
C LEU A 69 4.39 1.32 -0.16
N HIS A 70 5.67 1.40 0.19
CA HIS A 70 6.11 1.94 1.47
C HIS A 70 7.09 3.11 1.23
N PHE A 71 6.74 4.29 1.75
CA PHE A 71 7.52 5.52 1.54
C PHE A 71 8.47 5.88 2.69
N LYS A 72 8.35 5.21 3.84
CA LYS A 72 9.18 5.45 5.02
C LYS A 72 10.28 4.40 5.12
N MET A 73 11.49 4.82 5.45
CA MET A 73 12.64 3.92 5.57
C MET A 73 12.40 2.90 6.68
N CYS A 74 12.87 1.67 6.46
CA CYS A 74 13.00 0.61 7.45
C CYS A 74 13.53 1.16 8.78
N LEU A 75 12.75 1.08 9.86
CA LEU A 75 13.22 1.30 11.23
C LEU A 75 14.02 0.08 11.70
N CYS A 76 15.08 -0.31 10.98
CA CYS A 76 16.06 -1.26 11.50
C CYS A 76 17.11 -0.51 12.33
N ALA A 77 16.69 0.09 13.45
CA ALA A 77 17.63 0.63 14.43
C ALA A 77 17.82 -0.28 15.66
N LEU A 78 17.09 -1.41 15.78
CA LEU A 78 17.05 -2.16 17.04
C LEU A 78 16.77 -3.67 16.95
N CYS A 79 17.26 -4.39 15.93
CA CYS A 79 17.01 -5.85 15.86
C CYS A 79 18.28 -6.70 15.95
N ILE A 80 18.42 -7.39 17.08
CA ILE A 80 19.36 -8.49 17.41
C ILE A 80 18.85 -9.84 16.83
N CYS A 81 18.03 -9.84 15.77
CA CYS A 81 17.45 -11.07 15.21
C CYS A 81 17.84 -11.25 13.74
N VAL A 82 18.58 -12.34 13.48
CA VAL A 82 19.08 -12.77 12.16
C VAL A 82 17.99 -13.45 11.31
N CYS A 83 16.80 -13.74 11.85
CA CYS A 83 15.83 -14.62 11.20
C CYS A 83 14.72 -13.90 10.39
N VAL A 84 14.26 -12.72 10.80
CA VAL A 84 13.13 -12.02 10.11
C VAL A 84 13.61 -10.95 9.11
N CYS A 85 14.82 -10.42 9.29
CA CYS A 85 15.36 -9.36 8.42
C CYS A 85 15.70 -9.88 7.01
N VAL A 86 16.17 -11.13 6.88
CA VAL A 86 16.64 -11.70 5.59
C VAL A 86 15.49 -12.08 4.64
N CYS A 87 14.34 -12.54 5.15
CA CYS A 87 13.20 -12.93 4.30
C CYS A 87 12.51 -11.75 3.60
N VAL A 88 12.61 -10.52 4.15
CA VAL A 88 11.85 -9.34 3.70
C VAL A 88 12.56 -8.59 2.56
N TYR A 89 13.89 -8.60 2.51
CA TYR A 89 14.67 -8.02 1.41
C TYR A 89 14.59 -8.86 0.12
N LEU A 90 14.24 -10.14 0.20
CA LEU A 90 14.08 -11.00 -0.98
C LEU A 90 12.80 -10.71 -1.78
N SER A 91 11.77 -10.17 -1.13
CA SER A 91 10.42 -9.99 -1.72
C SER A 91 10.04 -8.53 -1.99
N SER A 92 10.96 -7.58 -1.77
CA SER A 92 10.72 -6.16 -1.98
C SER A 92 11.90 -5.49 -2.70
N GLN A 93 11.64 -4.42 -3.45
CA GLN A 93 12.65 -3.70 -4.20
C GLN A 93 12.61 -2.21 -3.88
N ALA A 94 13.77 -1.63 -3.57
CA ALA A 94 13.93 -0.20 -3.44
C ALA A 94 14.06 0.44 -4.84
N LEU A 95 13.17 1.36 -5.15
CA LEU A 95 13.12 2.05 -6.44
C LEU A 95 13.40 3.53 -6.26
N ARG A 96 14.29 4.06 -7.10
CA ARG A 96 14.34 5.50 -7.33
C ARG A 96 13.30 5.85 -8.39
N SER A 97 12.15 6.34 -7.95
CA SER A 97 10.99 6.62 -8.80
C SER A 97 11.14 7.86 -9.68
N SER A 98 11.92 8.87 -9.27
CA SER A 98 12.10 10.11 -10.02
C SER A 98 13.53 10.65 -9.89
N GLY A 99 14.02 11.30 -10.94
CA GLY A 99 15.30 12.02 -10.93
C GLY A 99 15.33 13.18 -9.91
N SER A 100 14.16 13.76 -9.63
CA SER A 100 13.96 14.91 -8.72
C SER A 100 14.11 14.59 -7.23
N SER A 101 14.11 13.30 -6.84
CA SER A 101 14.23 12.90 -5.43
C SER A 101 15.26 11.80 -5.24
N THR A 102 16.06 11.93 -4.19
CA THR A 102 17.05 10.93 -3.76
C THR A 102 16.45 9.87 -2.83
N LYS A 103 15.25 10.11 -2.29
CA LYS A 103 14.60 9.20 -1.35
C LYS A 103 13.87 8.08 -2.09
N PRO A 104 14.22 6.79 -1.86
CA PRO A 104 13.59 5.69 -2.57
C PRO A 104 12.11 5.49 -2.17
N VAL A 105 11.41 4.71 -3.00
CA VAL A 105 10.13 4.08 -2.71
C VAL A 105 10.37 2.58 -2.62
N TYR A 106 9.86 1.93 -1.58
CA TYR A 106 9.98 0.48 -1.43
C TYR A 106 8.71 -0.17 -1.98
N VAL A 107 8.88 -1.07 -2.94
CA VAL A 107 7.78 -1.81 -3.56
C VAL A 107 7.80 -3.24 -3.05
N SER A 108 6.66 -3.73 -2.59
CA SER A 108 6.46 -5.12 -2.20
C SER A 108 5.26 -5.71 -2.94
N VAL A 109 5.32 -7.02 -3.17
CA VAL A 109 4.20 -7.77 -3.73
C VAL A 109 3.06 -7.79 -2.72
N GLY A 110 1.85 -7.51 -3.19
CA GLY A 110 0.61 -7.80 -2.46
C GLY A 110 0.06 -9.15 -2.89
N HIS A 111 -0.82 -9.16 -3.90
CA HIS A 111 -1.56 -10.36 -4.31
C HIS A 111 -1.61 -10.55 -5.82
N ARG A 112 -1.43 -11.80 -6.23
CA ARG A 112 -1.50 -12.28 -7.63
C ARG A 112 -0.64 -11.53 -8.64
N ILE A 113 0.40 -10.85 -8.18
CA ILE A 113 1.33 -10.08 -9.00
C ILE A 113 2.77 -10.47 -8.70
N SER A 114 3.62 -10.56 -9.72
CA SER A 114 5.05 -10.79 -9.50
C SER A 114 5.75 -9.48 -9.12
N LEU A 115 6.86 -9.58 -8.35
CA LEU A 115 7.65 -8.41 -7.96
C LEU A 115 8.12 -7.59 -9.17
N ALA A 116 8.58 -8.28 -10.23
CA ALA A 116 9.03 -7.63 -11.47
C ALA A 116 7.91 -6.81 -12.13
N THR A 117 6.69 -7.34 -12.19
CA THR A 117 5.53 -6.62 -12.74
C THR A 117 5.11 -5.47 -11.84
N ALA A 118 5.09 -5.68 -10.52
CA ALA A 118 4.77 -4.63 -9.55
C ALA A 118 5.72 -3.43 -9.64
N VAL A 119 7.02 -3.69 -9.77
CA VAL A 119 8.06 -2.66 -9.98
C VAL A 119 7.80 -1.89 -11.27
N ARG A 120 7.59 -2.60 -12.38
CA ARG A 120 7.35 -1.97 -13.69
C ARG A 120 6.11 -1.08 -13.68
N LEU A 121 5.01 -1.56 -13.11
CA LEU A 121 3.77 -0.79 -12.98
C LEU A 121 3.98 0.44 -12.10
N THR A 122 4.66 0.27 -10.97
CA THR A 122 5.00 1.39 -10.08
C THR A 122 5.76 2.48 -10.82
N LEU A 123 6.82 2.12 -11.55
CA LEU A 123 7.61 3.06 -12.34
C LEU A 123 6.79 3.74 -13.43
N SER A 124 5.91 2.99 -14.12
CA SER A 124 5.03 3.58 -15.14
C SER A 124 4.04 4.61 -14.59
N CYS A 125 3.69 4.50 -13.30
CA CYS A 125 2.82 5.42 -12.59
C CYS A 125 3.58 6.57 -11.88
N CYS A 126 4.91 6.59 -11.92
CA CYS A 126 5.74 7.58 -11.25
C CYS A 126 6.06 8.78 -12.17
N ARG A 127 5.23 9.82 -12.12
CA ARG A 127 5.63 11.17 -12.59
C ARG A 127 6.47 11.92 -11.54
N TYR A 128 6.15 11.67 -10.27
CA TYR A 128 6.82 12.23 -9.10
C TYR A 128 7.43 11.10 -8.27
N ARG A 129 7.98 11.45 -7.09
CA ARG A 129 8.48 10.43 -6.14
C ARG A 129 7.38 9.42 -5.77
N VAL A 130 6.17 9.90 -5.48
CA VAL A 130 5.01 9.06 -5.12
C VAL A 130 4.21 8.77 -6.40
N PRO A 131 3.83 7.51 -6.69
CA PRO A 131 3.01 7.18 -7.85
C PRO A 131 1.69 7.94 -7.85
N GLU A 132 1.23 8.29 -9.05
CA GLU A 132 0.01 9.09 -9.25
C GLU A 132 -1.22 8.57 -8.49
N PRO A 133 -1.54 7.25 -8.46
CA PRO A 133 -2.71 6.76 -7.73
C PRO A 133 -2.70 7.13 -6.25
N ILE A 134 -1.56 6.95 -5.56
CA ILE A 134 -1.42 7.29 -4.13
C ILE A 134 -1.38 8.80 -3.95
N ARG A 135 -0.68 9.52 -4.84
CA ARG A 135 -0.59 10.98 -4.78
C ARG A 135 -1.96 11.65 -4.91
N GLN A 136 -2.81 11.14 -5.80
CA GLN A 136 -4.17 11.63 -5.97
C GLN A 136 -4.99 11.43 -4.69
N VAL A 137 -4.98 10.23 -4.10
CA VAL A 137 -5.70 9.98 -2.84
C VAL A 137 -5.22 10.91 -1.74
N ASN A 138 -3.90 11.10 -1.56
CA ASN A 138 -3.37 11.99 -0.53
C ASN A 138 -3.79 13.45 -0.74
N THR A 139 -3.78 13.93 -1.99
CA THR A 139 -4.20 15.31 -2.31
C THR A 139 -5.68 15.54 -2.01
N HIS A 140 -6.55 14.58 -2.38
CA HIS A 140 -8.00 14.70 -2.17
C HIS A 140 -8.40 14.42 -0.72
N GLY A 141 -7.69 13.51 -0.04
CA GLY A 141 -7.92 13.17 1.36
C GLY A 141 -7.58 14.32 2.30
N SER A 142 -6.42 14.97 2.11
CA SER A 142 -6.06 16.18 2.89
C SER A 142 -7.05 17.31 2.65
N ALA A 143 -7.46 17.55 1.40
CA ALA A 143 -8.46 18.57 1.08
C ALA A 143 -9.85 18.30 1.68
N GLN A 144 -10.21 17.04 1.95
CA GLN A 144 -11.45 16.67 2.62
C GLN A 144 -11.33 16.76 4.15
N ALA A 145 -10.13 16.55 4.70
CA ALA A 145 -9.86 16.73 6.13
C ALA A 145 -9.82 18.22 6.53
N ASP A 146 -9.27 19.09 5.69
CA ASP A 146 -9.11 20.53 5.97
C ASP A 146 -10.41 21.34 5.79
N ARG A 147 -11.43 20.79 5.13
CA ARG A 147 -12.75 21.43 4.96
C ARG A 147 -13.67 21.24 6.18
N GLN A 148 -13.11 20.80 7.32
CA GLN A 148 -13.84 20.49 8.55
C GLN A 148 -13.18 21.16 9.74
#